data_AF-A0A2Z4HIJ1-F1
#
_entry.id   AF-A0A2Z4HIJ1-F1
#
_cell.length_a   1.000
_cell.length_b   1.000
_cell.length_c   1.000
_cell.angle_alpha   90.00
_cell.angle_beta   90.00
_cell.angle_gamma   90.00
#
_symmetry.space_group_name_H-M   'P 1'
#
loop_
_entity.id
_entity.type
_entity.pdbx_description
1 polymer ?
#
loop_
_entity_poly.entity_id
_entity_poly.type
_entity_poly.pdbx_seq_one_letter_code
_entity_poly.pdbx_strand_id
1 'polypeptide(L)'
;RSIPETLFGIFFEEINHAGAGGLWGELVNNRGFEAGGQNTPSNIDPWSIIGDQSSVVVSTDRSSCFERNKIALRMEVLCDNKGSNICPSGGVGIYNPGFWGMNIEQGKTYKVVLYVRSSGSINISVSLTSSNGLQTLAAANIVASAADVFNWTKEE
;
A
#
# COMPACT_ATOMS: atom_id res chain seq x y z
N ARG A 1 -18.29 -6.64 51.98
CA ARG A 1 -18.37 -7.57 50.82
C ARG A 1 -17.10 -7.38 50.01
N SER A 2 -16.50 -8.45 49.51
CA SER A 2 -15.43 -8.36 48.51
C SER A 2 -16.02 -7.81 47.20
N ILE A 3 -15.28 -6.92 46.54
CA ILE A 3 -15.60 -6.46 45.20
C ILE A 3 -14.96 -7.44 44.21
N PRO A 4 -15.69 -7.94 43.19
CA PRO A 4 -15.11 -8.83 42.18
C PRO A 4 -13.97 -8.16 41.42
N GLU A 5 -12.91 -8.90 41.13
CA GLU A 5 -11.77 -8.42 40.32
C GLU A 5 -12.20 -8.03 38.90
N THR A 6 -13.30 -8.58 38.41
CA THR A 6 -13.86 -8.32 37.08
C THR A 6 -14.91 -7.20 37.07
N LEU A 7 -14.95 -6.35 38.10
CA LEU A 7 -15.92 -5.25 38.16
C LEU A 7 -15.74 -4.26 36.99
N PHE A 8 -14.51 -4.06 36.51
CA PHE A 8 -14.18 -3.18 35.41
C PHE A 8 -13.52 -3.95 34.26
N GLY A 9 -13.89 -3.62 33.03
CA GLY A 9 -13.36 -4.22 31.82
C GLY A 9 -13.54 -3.31 30.61
N ILE A 10 -13.14 -3.80 29.44
CA ILE A 10 -13.24 -3.08 28.18
C ILE A 10 -14.14 -3.87 27.23
N PHE A 11 -15.04 -3.18 26.56
CA PHE A 11 -15.76 -3.70 25.39
C PHE A 11 -15.10 -3.14 24.13
N PHE A 12 -14.94 -3.99 23.12
CA PHE A 12 -14.33 -3.60 21.85
C PHE A 12 -15.17 -4.11 20.68
N GLU A 13 -15.46 -3.21 19.76
CA GLU A 13 -15.99 -3.50 18.42
C GLU A 13 -15.22 -2.66 17.39
N GLU A 14 -15.23 -3.07 16.13
CA GLU A 14 -14.75 -2.22 15.04
C GLU A 14 -15.82 -1.16 14.73
N ILE A 15 -15.71 -0.02 15.41
CA ILE A 15 -16.55 1.16 15.20
C ILE A 15 -15.67 2.39 15.18
N ASN A 16 -15.94 3.33 14.27
CA ASN A 16 -15.20 4.59 14.16
C ASN A 16 -13.67 4.40 14.07
N HIS A 17 -13.19 3.36 13.38
CA HIS A 17 -11.76 3.05 13.25
C HIS A 17 -11.06 2.70 14.58
N ALA A 18 -11.78 2.11 15.54
CA ALA A 18 -11.21 1.70 16.82
C ALA A 18 -10.16 0.57 16.67
N GLY A 19 -10.30 -0.31 15.68
CA GLY A 19 -9.28 -1.29 15.33
C GLY A 19 -8.41 -0.80 14.20
N ALA A 20 -8.89 -0.87 12.96
CA ALA A 20 -8.17 -0.43 11.77
C ALA A 20 -8.10 1.10 11.70
N GLY A 21 -6.90 1.65 11.90
CA GLY A 21 -6.67 3.09 12.08
C GLY A 21 -6.63 3.53 13.55
N GLY A 22 -6.80 2.59 14.49
CA GLY A 22 -6.76 2.81 15.93
C GLY A 22 -5.80 1.84 16.61
N LEU A 23 -6.34 0.81 17.27
CA LEU A 23 -5.56 -0.14 18.06
C LEU A 23 -4.59 -0.99 17.21
N TRP A 24 -4.93 -1.24 15.94
CA TRP A 24 -4.09 -2.01 15.04
C TRP A 24 -3.03 -1.12 14.39
N GLY A 25 -1.74 -1.44 14.63
CA GLY A 25 -0.59 -0.65 14.17
C GLY A 25 -0.30 -0.67 12.66
N GLU A 26 -1.27 -1.06 11.84
CA GLU A 26 -1.18 -0.90 10.38
C GLU A 26 -1.38 0.57 10.02
N LEU A 27 -0.49 1.10 9.20
CA LEU A 27 -0.54 2.50 8.78
C LEU A 27 -1.27 2.67 7.45
N VAL A 28 -1.32 1.62 6.64
CA VAL A 28 -1.89 1.65 5.29
C VAL A 28 -3.38 1.32 5.32
N ASN A 29 -4.21 2.26 4.88
CA ASN A 29 -5.64 2.04 4.74
C ASN A 29 -5.96 1.30 3.42
N ASN A 30 -6.99 0.45 3.41
CA ASN A 30 -7.37 -0.38 2.27
C ASN A 30 -6.16 -1.13 1.66
N ARG A 31 -5.31 -1.73 2.52
CA ARG A 31 -4.05 -2.39 2.11
C ARG A 31 -4.26 -3.58 1.17
N GLY A 32 -5.46 -4.16 1.15
CA GLY A 32 -5.83 -5.30 0.32
C GLY A 32 -6.67 -4.95 -0.91
N PHE A 33 -6.99 -3.67 -1.13
CA PHE A 33 -7.86 -3.23 -2.23
C PHE A 33 -9.27 -3.85 -2.21
N GLU A 34 -9.77 -4.18 -1.01
CA GLU A 34 -11.04 -4.89 -0.80
C GLU A 34 -12.24 -3.95 -0.64
N ALA A 35 -12.02 -2.62 -0.59
CA ALA A 35 -13.09 -1.66 -0.29
C ALA A 35 -14.26 -1.69 -1.27
N GLY A 36 -14.06 -2.13 -2.53
CA GLY A 36 -15.12 -2.33 -3.52
C GLY A 36 -15.75 -3.74 -3.53
N GLY A 37 -15.39 -4.60 -2.57
CA GLY A 37 -15.78 -6.00 -2.55
C GLY A 37 -15.04 -6.84 -3.59
N GLN A 38 -15.72 -7.85 -4.15
CA GLN A 38 -15.11 -8.79 -5.11
C GLN A 38 -15.27 -8.38 -6.58
N ASN A 39 -15.90 -7.24 -6.86
CA ASN A 39 -16.11 -6.75 -8.22
C ASN A 39 -14.80 -6.15 -8.76
N THR A 40 -14.61 -6.21 -10.07
CA THR A 40 -13.47 -5.59 -10.75
C THR A 40 -13.96 -4.58 -11.80
N PRO A 41 -13.44 -3.34 -11.79
CA PRO A 41 -12.46 -2.82 -10.84
C PRO A 41 -13.06 -2.64 -9.43
N SER A 42 -12.32 -3.07 -8.40
CA SER A 42 -12.58 -2.78 -7.00
C SER A 42 -12.20 -1.33 -6.69
N ASN A 43 -12.84 -0.77 -5.67
CA ASN A 43 -12.52 0.56 -5.15
C ASN A 43 -11.17 0.51 -4.44
N ILE A 44 -10.25 1.39 -4.88
CA ILE A 44 -8.92 1.52 -4.31
C ILE A 44 -8.81 2.70 -3.33
N ASP A 45 -9.88 3.47 -3.09
CA ASP A 45 -9.88 4.55 -2.08
C ASP A 45 -9.34 4.04 -0.73
N PRO A 46 -8.43 4.75 -0.05
CA PRO A 46 -7.97 6.12 -0.31
C PRO A 46 -6.68 6.22 -1.15
N TRP A 47 -6.28 5.15 -1.83
CA TRP A 47 -5.11 5.20 -2.71
C TRP A 47 -5.33 6.17 -3.88
N SER A 48 -4.26 6.85 -4.27
CA SER A 48 -4.27 7.81 -5.38
C SER A 48 -3.03 7.61 -6.26
N ILE A 49 -3.12 8.03 -7.53
CA ILE A 49 -2.10 7.79 -8.55
C ILE A 49 -1.03 8.89 -8.49
N ILE A 50 0.24 8.50 -8.59
CA ILE A 50 1.38 9.38 -8.83
C ILE A 50 1.70 9.31 -10.33
N GLY A 51 1.55 10.42 -11.05
CA GLY A 51 1.65 10.46 -12.51
C GLY A 51 0.28 10.65 -13.16
N ASP A 52 0.24 10.48 -14.47
CA ASP A 52 -0.97 10.65 -15.29
C ASP A 52 -1.18 9.46 -16.22
N GLN A 53 -2.30 9.47 -16.97
CA GLN A 53 -2.65 8.38 -17.89
C GLN A 53 -1.65 8.19 -19.05
N SER A 54 -0.77 9.16 -19.30
CA SER A 54 0.28 9.00 -20.32
C SER A 54 1.48 8.21 -19.80
N SER A 55 1.63 8.11 -18.48
CA SER A 55 2.81 7.56 -17.81
C SER A 55 2.50 6.33 -16.96
N VAL A 56 1.29 6.20 -16.43
CA VAL A 56 0.85 5.03 -15.65
C VAL A 56 -0.67 4.79 -15.78
N VAL A 57 -1.05 3.52 -15.89
CA VAL A 57 -2.43 3.07 -15.81
C VAL A 57 -2.59 2.15 -14.59
N VAL A 58 -3.52 2.49 -13.71
CA VAL A 58 -3.81 1.74 -12.49
C VAL A 58 -5.23 1.16 -12.57
N SER A 59 -5.34 -0.12 -12.26
CA SER A 59 -6.60 -0.86 -12.22
C SER A 59 -6.55 -1.95 -11.15
N THR A 60 -7.62 -2.74 -11.03
CA THR A 60 -7.63 -3.93 -10.18
C THR A 60 -8.15 -5.13 -10.96
N ASP A 61 -7.60 -6.30 -10.66
CA ASP A 61 -8.03 -7.57 -11.22
C ASP A 61 -8.14 -8.65 -10.12
N ARG A 62 -8.49 -9.89 -10.51
CA ARG A 62 -8.69 -11.02 -9.58
C ARG A 62 -7.47 -11.95 -9.46
N SER A 63 -6.26 -11.45 -9.72
CA SER A 63 -5.06 -12.29 -9.83
C SER A 63 -4.33 -12.56 -8.52
N SER A 64 -4.72 -11.94 -7.39
CA SER A 64 -4.03 -12.05 -6.09
C SER A 64 -3.80 -13.50 -5.64
N CYS A 65 -2.65 -13.73 -5.00
CA CYS A 65 -2.27 -15.01 -4.42
C CYS A 65 -3.12 -15.42 -3.20
N PHE A 66 -3.82 -14.49 -2.55
CA PHE A 66 -4.61 -14.81 -1.36
C PHE A 66 -5.93 -15.48 -1.72
N GLU A 67 -6.29 -16.56 -1.02
CA GLU A 67 -7.55 -17.28 -1.29
C GLU A 67 -8.78 -16.46 -0.91
N ARG A 68 -8.72 -15.75 0.22
CA ARG A 68 -9.83 -14.96 0.77
C ARG A 68 -9.95 -13.56 0.17
N ASN A 69 -8.89 -13.08 -0.46
CA ASN A 69 -8.88 -11.81 -1.18
C ASN A 69 -8.22 -12.00 -2.54
N LYS A 70 -9.06 -12.12 -3.57
CA LYS A 70 -8.59 -12.26 -4.95
C LYS A 70 -8.28 -10.93 -5.63
N ILE A 71 -8.60 -9.80 -5.03
CA ILE A 71 -8.31 -8.50 -5.63
C ILE A 71 -6.82 -8.19 -5.54
N ALA A 72 -6.23 -7.83 -6.67
CA ALA A 72 -4.89 -7.29 -6.77
C ALA A 72 -4.93 -5.96 -7.51
N LEU A 73 -4.11 -5.01 -7.07
CA LEU A 73 -3.83 -3.81 -7.84
C LEU A 73 -2.90 -4.15 -9.00
N ARG A 74 -3.28 -3.73 -10.21
CA ARG A 74 -2.46 -3.84 -11.40
C ARG A 74 -2.02 -2.45 -11.83
N MET A 75 -0.71 -2.28 -11.96
CA MET A 75 -0.08 -1.06 -12.42
C MET A 75 0.67 -1.34 -13.72
N GLU A 76 0.35 -0.58 -14.75
CA GLU A 76 1.04 -0.61 -16.04
C GLU A 76 1.80 0.71 -16.22
N VAL A 77 3.12 0.63 -16.18
CA VAL A 77 4.00 1.79 -16.35
C VAL A 77 4.28 1.98 -17.83
N LEU A 78 3.92 3.14 -18.37
CA LEU A 78 3.97 3.46 -19.80
C LEU A 78 5.16 4.37 -20.17
N CYS A 79 5.97 4.77 -19.19
CA CYS A 79 7.16 5.58 -19.35
C CYS A 79 8.43 4.81 -18.96
N ASP A 80 9.60 5.30 -19.37
CA ASP A 80 10.91 4.76 -18.98
C ASP A 80 11.91 5.90 -18.73
N ASN A 81 13.13 5.57 -18.30
CA ASN A 81 14.24 6.50 -18.15
C ASN A 81 14.84 6.96 -19.49
N LYS A 82 14.45 6.32 -20.59
CA LYS A 82 14.94 6.58 -21.96
C LYS A 82 13.79 6.48 -22.96
N GLY A 83 13.96 7.11 -24.12
CA GLY A 83 12.97 7.05 -25.20
C GLY A 83 12.07 8.30 -25.24
N SER A 84 10.93 8.17 -25.90
CA SER A 84 10.02 9.29 -26.19
C SER A 84 9.07 9.64 -25.04
N ASN A 85 8.80 8.69 -24.13
CA ASN A 85 7.94 8.89 -22.96
C ASN A 85 8.77 8.71 -21.68
N ILE A 86 9.29 9.81 -21.16
CA ILE A 86 10.24 9.80 -20.04
C ILE A 86 9.48 9.92 -18.72
N CYS A 87 9.77 9.06 -17.76
CA CYS A 87 9.15 9.17 -16.44
C CYS A 87 9.57 10.46 -15.72
N PRO A 88 8.68 11.10 -14.94
CA PRO A 88 9.04 12.24 -14.10
C PRO A 88 10.18 11.91 -13.14
N SER A 89 10.92 12.93 -12.67
CA SER A 89 12.06 12.75 -11.77
C SER A 89 11.72 12.11 -10.41
N GLY A 90 10.44 12.10 -10.02
CA GLY A 90 9.92 11.39 -8.84
C GLY A 90 9.35 10.00 -9.13
N GLY A 91 9.39 9.54 -10.37
CA GLY A 91 8.75 8.31 -10.84
C GLY A 91 7.23 8.43 -11.00
N VAL A 92 6.60 7.29 -11.23
CA VAL A 92 5.14 7.11 -11.26
C VAL A 92 4.75 5.94 -10.37
N GLY A 93 3.51 5.93 -9.91
CA GLY A 93 3.07 4.92 -8.96
C GLY A 93 1.74 5.23 -8.31
N ILE A 94 1.65 4.89 -7.03
CA ILE A 94 0.49 5.14 -6.17
C ILE A 94 0.97 5.62 -4.80
N TYR A 95 0.10 6.31 -4.07
CA TYR A 95 0.31 6.64 -2.67
C TYR A 95 -0.92 6.34 -1.82
N ASN A 96 -0.71 6.11 -0.53
CA ASN A 96 -1.76 5.92 0.47
C ASN A 96 -1.63 6.99 1.56
N PRO A 97 -2.68 7.76 1.87
CA PRO A 97 -2.64 8.76 2.92
C PRO A 97 -2.75 8.16 4.34
N GLY A 98 -2.92 6.84 4.47
CA GLY A 98 -3.17 6.17 5.73
C GLY A 98 -4.58 6.43 6.27
N PHE A 99 -4.69 6.50 7.59
CA PHE A 99 -5.94 6.83 8.29
C PHE A 99 -5.93 8.30 8.68
N TRP A 100 -6.25 9.18 7.70
CA TRP A 100 -6.14 10.64 7.82
C TRP A 100 -4.73 11.15 8.15
N GLY A 101 -3.72 10.39 7.74
CA GLY A 101 -2.31 10.66 8.00
C GLY A 101 -1.57 9.41 8.50
N MET A 102 -0.25 9.53 8.59
CA MET A 102 0.62 8.56 9.23
C MET A 102 1.58 9.32 10.16
N ASN A 103 1.65 8.92 11.44
CA ASN A 103 2.58 9.52 12.38
C ASN A 103 3.98 8.91 12.18
N ILE A 104 4.79 9.58 11.36
CA ILE A 104 6.16 9.16 11.09
C ILE A 104 7.10 9.85 12.07
N GLU A 105 7.75 9.05 12.91
CA GLU A 105 8.59 9.47 14.02
C GLU A 105 10.07 9.24 13.68
N GLN A 106 10.87 10.27 13.91
CA GLN A 106 12.32 10.19 13.70
C GLN A 106 12.95 9.10 14.58
N GLY A 107 13.81 8.28 13.99
CA GLY A 107 14.52 7.20 14.68
C GLY A 107 13.70 5.93 14.90
N LYS A 108 12.43 5.89 14.47
CA LYS A 108 11.64 4.64 14.45
C LYS A 108 11.89 3.87 13.15
N THR A 109 11.76 2.55 13.24
CA THR A 109 11.81 1.64 12.09
C THR A 109 10.41 1.23 11.70
N TYR A 110 10.13 1.26 10.40
CA TYR A 110 8.86 0.88 9.82
C TYR A 110 9.06 -0.38 8.98
N LYS A 111 8.16 -1.35 9.12
CA LYS A 111 8.19 -2.57 8.32
C LYS A 111 7.22 -2.41 7.16
N VAL A 112 7.75 -2.44 5.93
CA VAL A 112 6.94 -2.52 4.71
C VAL A 112 6.79 -4.00 4.37
N VAL A 113 5.61 -4.41 3.93
CA VAL A 113 5.40 -5.75 3.36
C VAL A 113 4.46 -5.61 2.18
N LEU A 114 4.84 -6.14 1.03
CA LEU A 114 3.94 -6.30 -0.10
C LEU A 114 4.14 -7.65 -0.79
N TYR A 115 3.13 -8.05 -1.54
CA TYR A 115 3.24 -9.15 -2.48
C TYR A 115 3.27 -8.54 -3.88
N VAL A 116 4.25 -8.91 -4.69
CA VAL A 116 4.46 -8.37 -6.04
C VAL A 116 4.58 -9.50 -7.04
N ARG A 117 4.08 -9.24 -8.25
CA ARG A 117 4.29 -10.08 -9.44
C ARG A 117 4.54 -9.18 -10.64
N SER A 118 5.52 -9.50 -11.46
CA SER A 118 5.86 -8.75 -12.68
C SER A 118 6.38 -9.68 -13.77
N SER A 119 6.12 -9.35 -15.03
CA SER A 119 6.70 -10.04 -16.18
C SER A 119 8.15 -9.59 -16.49
N GLY A 120 8.56 -8.45 -15.94
CA GLY A 120 9.90 -7.89 -16.08
C GLY A 120 10.56 -7.62 -14.73
N SER A 121 11.85 -7.32 -14.75
CA SER A 121 12.57 -6.90 -13.55
C SER A 121 11.97 -5.63 -12.97
N ILE A 122 11.96 -5.52 -11.66
CA ILE A 122 11.38 -4.39 -10.93
C ILE A 122 12.46 -3.62 -10.18
N ASN A 123 12.26 -2.30 -10.10
CA ASN A 123 12.99 -1.40 -9.22
C ASN A 123 11.97 -0.44 -8.61
N ILE A 124 11.39 -0.83 -7.48
CA ILE A 124 10.32 -0.10 -6.81
C ILE A 124 10.94 0.69 -5.67
N SER A 125 10.73 2.01 -5.66
CA SER A 125 11.01 2.84 -4.49
C SER A 125 9.77 2.92 -3.62
N VAL A 126 9.91 2.57 -2.35
CA VAL A 126 8.88 2.78 -1.32
C VAL A 126 9.36 3.88 -0.41
N SER A 127 8.56 4.92 -0.23
CA SER A 127 8.92 6.08 0.59
C SER A 127 7.80 6.51 1.53
N LEU A 128 8.20 7.03 2.68
CA LEU A 128 7.35 7.81 3.57
C LEU A 128 7.66 9.28 3.30
N THR A 129 6.63 10.08 3.03
CA THR A 129 6.79 11.49 2.67
C THR A 129 5.99 12.40 3.59
N SER A 130 6.33 13.69 3.61
CA SER A 130 5.46 14.73 4.15
C SER A 130 4.11 14.75 3.44
N SER A 131 3.08 15.33 4.08
CA SER A 131 1.71 15.40 3.54
C SER A 131 1.58 16.13 2.20
N ASN A 132 2.53 17.01 1.87
CA ASN A 132 2.61 17.69 0.58
C ASN A 132 3.47 16.95 -0.46
N GLY A 133 4.03 15.78 -0.11
CA GLY A 133 4.89 14.97 -0.98
C GLY A 133 6.28 15.57 -1.26
N LEU A 134 6.62 16.74 -0.71
CA LEU A 134 7.86 17.45 -1.04
C LEU A 134 9.09 16.94 -0.31
N GLN A 135 8.90 16.37 0.89
CA GLN A 135 10.00 15.86 1.71
C GLN A 135 9.88 14.35 1.85
N THR A 136 10.92 13.64 1.46
CA THR A 136 11.08 12.21 1.80
C THR A 136 11.62 12.09 3.23
N LEU A 137 10.88 11.37 4.08
CA LEU A 137 11.21 11.12 5.49
C LEU A 137 12.00 9.82 5.66
N ALA A 138 11.65 8.79 4.88
CA ALA A 138 12.35 7.52 4.78
C ALA A 138 12.09 6.90 3.40
N ALA A 139 13.03 6.09 2.91
CA ALA A 139 12.86 5.35 1.67
C ALA A 139 13.64 4.04 1.68
N ALA A 140 13.13 3.06 0.95
CA ALA A 140 13.79 1.79 0.66
C ALA A 140 13.48 1.39 -0.79
N ASN A 141 14.38 0.62 -1.40
CA ASN A 141 14.18 0.10 -2.74
C ASN A 141 13.96 -1.42 -2.68
N ILE A 142 13.01 -1.90 -3.49
CA ILE A 142 12.77 -3.31 -3.74
C ILE A 142 13.19 -3.56 -5.19
N VAL A 143 14.31 -4.27 -5.34
CA VAL A 143 14.90 -4.58 -6.63
C VAL A 143 14.91 -6.09 -6.79
N ALA A 144 14.24 -6.58 -7.84
CA ALA A 144 14.15 -8.01 -8.11
C ALA A 144 14.18 -8.28 -9.61
N SER A 145 14.76 -9.42 -10.00
CA SER A 145 14.78 -9.82 -11.41
C SER A 145 13.41 -10.34 -11.84
N ALA A 146 13.14 -10.35 -13.14
CA ALA A 146 11.91 -10.93 -13.67
C ALA A 146 11.66 -12.37 -13.20
N ALA A 147 12.71 -13.16 -12.99
CA ALA A 147 12.60 -14.55 -12.52
C ALA A 147 12.14 -14.64 -11.06
N ASP A 148 12.60 -13.71 -10.20
CA ASP A 148 12.30 -13.70 -8.77
C ASP A 148 10.84 -13.30 -8.48
N VAL A 149 10.26 -12.47 -9.35
CA VAL A 149 8.88 -11.96 -9.21
C VAL A 149 7.95 -12.38 -10.34
N PHE A 150 8.30 -13.43 -11.10
CA PHE A 150 7.42 -13.99 -12.14
C PHE A 150 6.12 -14.54 -11.55
N ASN A 151 6.23 -15.13 -10.36
CA ASN A 151 5.09 -15.51 -9.52
C ASN A 151 4.92 -14.49 -8.38
N TRP A 152 3.80 -14.57 -7.68
CA TRP A 152 3.58 -13.73 -6.49
C TRP A 152 4.63 -14.02 -5.43
N THR A 153 5.43 -13.00 -5.12
CA THR A 153 6.52 -13.06 -4.17
C THR A 153 6.31 -12.02 -3.08
N LYS A 154 6.58 -12.39 -1.83
CA LYS A 154 6.53 -11.48 -0.68
C LYS A 154 7.86 -10.72 -0.59
N GLU A 155 7.77 -9.40 -0.53
CA GLU A 155 8.88 -8.48 -0.30
C GLU A 155 8.67 -7.75 1.04
N GLU A 156 9.72 -7.60 1.85
CA GLU A 156 9.69 -6.93 3.16
C GLU A 156 10.99 -6.20 3.53
#